data_AF-A0A959SLV8-F1
#
_entry.id   AF-A0A959SLV8-F1
#
_cell.length_a   1.000
_cell.length_b   1.000
_cell.length_c   1.000
_cell.angle_alpha   90.00
_cell.angle_beta   90.00
_cell.angle_gamma   90.00
#
_symmetry.space_group_name_H-M   'P 1'
#
loop_
_entity.id
_entity.type
_entity.pdbx_description
1 polymer ?
#
loop_
_entity_poly.entity_id
_entity_poly.type
_entity_poly.pdbx_seq_one_letter_code
_entity_poly.pdbx_strand_id
1 'polypeptide(L)'
;MSSIRTLLFVALSGLLLFACRKDEQFTDEPGIELVFSADTVLFDTVFTTVGTITKRFTARNPSSNAVRVDIFLEGGTPSPYRINVDGASGTTFNDVEILGGDSIFVFVEATLGQSGANSPFVIEDHIRFNTNGTEQDVLLVAWGQNAHFFHPDRNIPGFPSFSIVAGSDENGMAICETVHWTNDLPYVIYGYAVVDSCSTLLIDPGVRVYVHGGGGLWVYRYGRILAEGTVEEPITFQSDRLEPAYAELPGQWDRIWINEGPAGNDNRLVNVVIKNALIGVQCETFPLDPDQPTSEAKLVLNNAHIRNCSAAGILSRNYRIESNNLLVGDCGQYGVALTGGGEYFFNQFTIANYWSYEVRNTPAFFMTNAFQDINGTVQIRDITNSTIQNGIIHGANTNEFQLEFDQMLTPQLTFQRVMLRTDQNTSGALFPDPNNIYRNQDPSFRSAGDRDLHLNAGSFARNRSQSSTVAAFRDLDGVDRGSDGQYDLGCFEYVP
;
A
#
# COMPACT_ATOMS: atom_id res chain seq x y z
N MET A 1 35.24 -0.15 68.50
CA MET A 1 34.72 0.39 67.21
C MET A 1 35.82 0.81 66.22
N SER A 2 37.01 1.25 66.67
CA SER A 2 38.11 1.66 65.77
C SER A 2 38.69 0.48 64.96
N SER A 3 38.91 -0.68 65.57
CA SER A 3 39.56 -1.84 64.92
C SER A 3 38.71 -2.52 63.83
N ILE A 4 37.38 -2.49 63.94
CA ILE A 4 36.46 -2.99 62.90
C ILE A 4 36.45 -2.06 61.68
N ARG A 5 36.55 -0.74 61.88
CA ARG A 5 36.64 0.23 60.78
C ARG A 5 37.94 0.06 60.00
N THR A 6 39.05 -0.20 60.69
CA THR A 6 40.34 -0.45 60.03
C THR A 6 40.31 -1.77 59.23
N LEU A 7 39.69 -2.83 59.77
CA LEU A 7 39.54 -4.09 59.05
C LEU A 7 38.64 -3.96 57.80
N LEU A 8 37.54 -3.21 57.90
CA LEU A 8 36.66 -2.90 56.77
C LEU A 8 37.36 -2.04 55.71
N PHE A 9 38.20 -1.10 56.11
CA PHE A 9 38.95 -0.26 55.18
C PHE A 9 40.04 -1.06 54.44
N VAL A 10 40.73 -1.98 55.13
CA VAL A 10 41.73 -2.87 54.51
C VAL A 10 41.05 -3.90 53.60
N ALA A 11 39.90 -4.46 53.99
CA ALA A 11 39.12 -5.37 53.14
C ALA A 11 38.55 -4.66 51.89
N LEU A 12 38.09 -3.41 52.03
CA LEU A 12 37.58 -2.60 50.92
C LEU A 12 38.72 -2.13 49.99
N SER A 13 39.90 -1.81 50.52
CA SER A 13 41.11 -1.56 49.71
C SER A 13 41.64 -2.81 49.02
N GLY A 14 41.48 -4.00 49.62
CA GLY A 14 41.83 -5.28 48.98
C GLY A 14 40.89 -5.64 47.82
N LEU A 15 39.60 -5.27 47.90
CA LEU A 15 38.62 -5.44 46.82
C LEU A 15 38.89 -4.52 45.62
N LEU A 16 39.55 -3.37 45.82
CA LEU A 16 39.94 -2.46 44.73
C LEU A 16 41.19 -2.92 43.96
N LEU A 17 41.95 -3.89 44.48
CA LEU A 17 43.16 -4.43 43.83
C LEU A 17 42.88 -5.69 42.97
N PHE A 18 41.66 -6.23 43.01
CA PHE A 18 41.20 -7.31 42.12
C PHE A 18 40.26 -6.82 41.00
N ALA A 19 40.27 -5.52 40.70
CA ALA A 19 39.80 -5.04 39.41
C ALA A 19 40.85 -5.37 38.33
N CYS A 20 41.05 -6.66 38.04
CA CYS A 20 41.71 -7.09 36.82
C CYS A 20 40.90 -6.56 35.64
N ARG A 21 41.29 -5.41 35.08
CA ARG A 21 41.15 -5.25 33.64
C ARG A 21 42.03 -6.34 33.04
N LYS A 22 41.43 -7.30 32.33
CA LYS A 22 42.18 -8.04 31.33
C LYS A 22 42.76 -6.97 30.42
N ASP A 23 44.08 -6.82 30.37
CA ASP A 23 44.68 -6.13 29.24
C ASP A 23 44.31 -6.96 28.01
N GLU A 24 43.46 -6.38 27.16
CA GLU A 24 43.00 -6.99 25.91
C GLU A 24 44.25 -7.33 25.07
N GLN A 25 44.50 -8.61 24.83
CA GLN A 25 45.58 -9.05 23.98
C GLN A 25 45.11 -8.98 22.53
N PHE A 26 45.72 -8.12 21.74
CA PHE A 26 45.59 -8.15 20.29
C PHE A 26 46.43 -9.29 19.73
N THR A 27 45.84 -10.08 18.84
CA THR A 27 46.56 -11.15 18.14
C THR A 27 46.92 -10.71 16.73
N ASP A 28 48.16 -11.00 16.32
CA ASP A 28 48.66 -10.85 14.95
C ASP A 28 48.67 -12.21 14.21
N GLU A 29 48.03 -13.24 14.79
CA GLU A 29 47.97 -14.57 14.19
C GLU A 29 47.21 -14.52 12.84
N PRO A 30 47.78 -15.07 11.76
CA PRO A 30 47.09 -15.20 10.49
C PRO A 30 46.05 -16.33 10.54
N GLY A 31 45.05 -16.29 9.67
CA GLY A 31 44.03 -17.34 9.56
C GLY A 31 42.82 -17.14 10.49
N ILE A 32 42.67 -15.96 11.10
CA ILE A 32 41.48 -15.63 11.89
C ILE A 32 40.36 -15.24 10.94
N GLU A 33 39.26 -15.99 11.01
CA GLU A 33 38.04 -15.70 10.26
C GLU A 33 36.99 -15.07 11.17
N LEU A 34 36.44 -13.95 10.72
CA LEU A 34 35.27 -13.33 11.31
C LEU A 34 34.01 -14.14 10.94
N VAL A 35 33.00 -14.07 11.81
CA VAL A 35 31.68 -14.65 11.56
C VAL A 35 30.72 -13.53 11.20
N PHE A 36 30.25 -13.51 9.96
CA PHE A 36 29.25 -12.55 9.51
C PHE A 36 27.82 -13.06 9.77
N SER A 37 26.91 -12.16 10.13
CA SER A 37 25.48 -12.50 10.23
C SER A 37 24.79 -12.62 8.87
N ALA A 38 25.45 -12.19 7.80
CA ALA A 38 25.01 -12.28 6.41
C ALA A 38 26.23 -12.40 5.50
N ASP A 39 26.15 -13.29 4.50
CA ASP A 39 27.12 -13.43 3.42
C ASP A 39 26.78 -12.53 2.22
N THR A 40 25.50 -12.17 2.07
CA THR A 40 25.00 -11.23 1.07
C THR A 40 24.04 -10.20 1.67
N VAL A 41 24.26 -8.92 1.36
CA VAL A 41 23.32 -7.82 1.61
C VAL A 41 22.60 -7.50 0.30
N LEU A 42 21.42 -8.09 0.13
CA LEU A 42 20.58 -7.92 -1.06
C LEU A 42 19.62 -6.74 -0.89
N PHE A 43 19.63 -5.78 -1.79
CA PHE A 43 18.57 -4.80 -2.01
C PHE A 43 17.69 -5.29 -3.16
N ASP A 44 16.38 -5.36 -2.92
CA ASP A 44 15.42 -5.66 -3.98
C ASP A 44 15.33 -4.47 -4.96
N THR A 45 14.30 -4.42 -5.79
CA THR A 45 14.09 -3.39 -6.81
C THR A 45 14.22 -1.98 -6.20
N VAL A 46 15.28 -1.28 -6.58
CA VAL A 46 15.62 0.08 -6.21
C VAL A 46 15.39 0.97 -7.43
N PHE A 47 14.51 1.97 -7.28
CA PHE A 47 14.37 2.96 -8.33
C PHE A 47 15.66 3.79 -8.45
N THR A 48 16.14 3.99 -9.67
CA THR A 48 17.34 4.80 -9.90
C THR A 48 17.14 6.21 -9.38
N THR A 49 18.22 6.88 -8.94
CA THR A 49 18.24 8.20 -8.31
C THR A 49 17.59 8.30 -6.91
N VAL A 50 17.00 7.22 -6.41
CA VAL A 50 16.42 7.13 -5.05
C VAL A 50 17.33 6.33 -4.12
N GLY A 51 17.48 6.80 -2.88
CA GLY A 51 18.23 6.07 -1.85
C GLY A 51 17.44 4.89 -1.29
N THR A 52 18.12 3.77 -1.03
CA THR A 52 17.52 2.62 -0.35
C THR A 52 17.37 2.86 1.16
N ILE A 53 16.66 1.96 1.82
CA ILE A 53 16.78 1.81 3.28
C ILE A 53 18.19 1.41 3.68
N THR A 54 18.55 1.71 4.91
CA THR A 54 19.78 1.18 5.51
C THR A 54 19.55 -0.28 5.95
N LYS A 55 20.30 -1.22 5.38
CA LYS A 55 20.43 -2.60 5.87
C LYS A 55 21.61 -2.69 6.84
N ARG A 56 21.61 -3.72 7.70
CA ARG A 56 22.74 -3.96 8.61
C ARG A 56 23.08 -5.44 8.71
N PHE A 57 24.35 -5.72 8.96
CA PHE A 57 24.84 -7.02 9.41
C PHE A 57 25.91 -6.81 10.49
N THR A 58 26.30 -7.89 11.16
CA THR A 58 27.37 -7.86 12.16
C THR A 58 28.56 -8.67 11.69
N ALA A 59 29.76 -8.19 11.98
CA ALA A 59 31.00 -8.96 11.89
C ALA A 59 31.47 -9.29 13.30
N ARG A 60 31.52 -10.58 13.63
CA ARG A 60 31.86 -11.06 14.97
C ARG A 60 33.27 -11.66 14.99
N ASN A 61 34.05 -11.30 15.99
CA ASN A 61 35.29 -12.00 16.31
C ASN A 61 34.99 -13.21 17.21
N PRO A 62 35.08 -14.46 16.73
CA PRO A 62 34.81 -15.63 17.55
C PRO A 62 35.97 -15.98 18.51
N SER A 63 37.16 -15.40 18.30
CA SER A 63 38.35 -15.68 19.09
C SER A 63 38.30 -15.02 20.47
N SER A 64 39.12 -15.51 21.41
CA SER A 64 39.17 -14.95 22.77
C SER A 64 40.07 -13.71 22.90
N ASN A 65 40.87 -13.42 21.89
CA ASN A 65 41.77 -12.27 21.80
C ASN A 65 41.14 -11.20 20.90
N ALA A 66 41.52 -9.93 21.08
CA ALA A 66 41.08 -8.86 20.20
C ALA A 66 41.78 -8.93 18.84
N VAL A 67 41.13 -8.46 17.78
CA VAL A 67 41.68 -8.40 16.43
C VAL A 67 41.61 -6.98 15.86
N ARG A 68 42.53 -6.65 14.95
CA ARG A 68 42.46 -5.48 14.09
C ARG A 68 42.04 -5.91 12.69
N VAL A 69 41.09 -5.19 12.12
CA VAL A 69 40.51 -5.51 10.82
C VAL A 69 40.53 -4.27 9.94
N ASP A 70 41.06 -4.41 8.74
CA ASP A 70 40.91 -3.39 7.71
C ASP A 70 39.68 -3.72 6.85
N ILE A 71 38.80 -2.74 6.64
CA ILE A 71 37.51 -2.91 5.97
C ILE A 71 37.41 -1.96 4.79
N PHE A 72 37.06 -2.48 3.62
CA PHE A 72 37.04 -1.75 2.36
C PHE A 72 35.73 -2.00 1.61
N LEU A 73 35.14 -0.94 1.07
CA LEU A 73 34.18 -1.06 -0.02
C LEU A 73 34.98 -1.15 -1.33
N GLU A 74 34.95 -2.27 -2.03
CA GLU A 74 35.81 -2.52 -3.19
C GLU A 74 35.61 -1.50 -4.32
N GLY A 75 34.35 -1.18 -4.62
CA GLY A 75 34.00 -0.15 -5.59
C GLY A 75 34.39 1.27 -5.18
N GLY A 76 34.79 1.49 -3.92
CA GLY A 76 35.27 2.78 -3.41
C GLY A 76 34.27 3.92 -3.58
N THR A 77 34.75 5.13 -3.83
CA THR A 77 33.90 6.32 -4.05
C THR A 77 32.95 6.20 -5.24
N PRO A 78 33.32 5.56 -6.37
CA PRO A 78 32.39 5.30 -7.47
C PRO A 78 31.26 4.32 -7.16
N SER A 79 31.36 3.54 -6.09
CA SER A 79 30.34 2.58 -5.69
C SER A 79 29.00 3.30 -5.46
N PRO A 80 27.86 2.74 -5.92
CA PRO A 80 26.56 3.25 -5.54
C PRO A 80 26.20 2.92 -4.08
N TYR A 81 26.99 2.08 -3.41
CA TYR A 81 26.82 1.73 -2.01
C TYR A 81 27.55 2.71 -1.10
N ARG A 82 26.96 2.96 0.07
CA ARG A 82 27.59 3.69 1.17
C ARG A 82 27.55 2.81 2.40
N ILE A 83 28.67 2.75 3.11
CA ILE A 83 28.81 1.93 4.30
C ILE A 83 29.19 2.77 5.51
N ASN A 84 28.71 2.32 6.66
CA ASN A 84 29.12 2.81 7.97
C ASN A 84 29.53 1.62 8.83
N VAL A 85 30.72 1.69 9.40
CA VAL A 85 31.32 0.65 10.23
C VAL A 85 31.44 1.20 11.65
N ASP A 86 30.68 0.62 12.56
CA ASP A 86 30.65 0.94 13.99
C ASP A 86 30.55 2.45 14.30
N GLY A 87 29.73 3.17 13.53
CA GLY A 87 29.48 4.59 13.70
C GLY A 87 30.31 5.50 12.79
N ALA A 88 31.36 4.99 12.13
CA ALA A 88 32.14 5.75 11.16
C ALA A 88 31.67 5.51 9.73
N SER A 89 31.45 6.57 8.94
CA SER A 89 31.10 6.45 7.50
C SER A 89 32.32 6.66 6.61
N GLY A 90 32.41 5.91 5.52
CA GLY A 90 33.56 5.93 4.62
C GLY A 90 33.58 4.73 3.68
N THR A 91 34.60 4.66 2.83
CA THR A 91 34.83 3.52 1.92
C THR A 91 36.03 2.67 2.33
N THR A 92 36.79 3.12 3.33
CA THR A 92 37.98 2.46 3.86
C THR A 92 38.09 2.76 5.35
N PHE A 93 38.31 1.72 6.14
CA PHE A 93 38.46 1.78 7.59
C PHE A 93 39.67 0.92 7.93
N ASN A 94 40.66 1.50 8.60
CA ASN A 94 41.87 0.77 8.97
C ASN A 94 41.89 0.56 10.48
N ASP A 95 42.52 -0.54 10.90
CA ASP A 95 42.76 -0.88 12.30
C ASP A 95 41.47 -0.91 13.15
N VAL A 96 40.35 -1.37 12.59
CA VAL A 96 39.08 -1.50 13.33
C VAL A 96 39.24 -2.60 14.38
N GLU A 97 39.10 -2.22 15.65
CA GLU A 97 39.30 -3.11 16.78
C GLU A 97 38.01 -3.88 17.11
N ILE A 98 38.08 -5.22 17.11
CA ILE A 98 36.97 -6.09 17.54
C ILE A 98 37.45 -6.95 18.71
N LEU A 99 36.88 -6.71 19.89
CA LEU A 99 37.26 -7.41 21.11
C LEU A 99 36.91 -8.91 21.03
N GLY A 100 37.57 -9.71 21.87
CA GLY A 100 37.37 -11.16 21.89
C GLY A 100 35.92 -11.54 22.20
N GLY A 101 35.27 -12.24 21.26
CA GLY A 101 33.87 -12.66 21.37
C GLY A 101 32.83 -11.60 21.01
N ASP A 102 33.26 -10.37 20.72
CA ASP A 102 32.41 -9.20 20.44
C ASP A 102 32.12 -9.04 18.93
N SER A 103 31.22 -8.12 18.60
CA SER A 103 30.77 -7.82 17.24
C SER A 103 30.75 -6.33 16.96
N ILE A 104 31.07 -5.95 15.72
CA ILE A 104 30.79 -4.62 15.19
C ILE A 104 29.53 -4.64 14.32
N PHE A 105 28.89 -3.49 14.18
CA PHE A 105 27.79 -3.30 13.23
C PHE A 105 28.29 -2.65 11.95
N VAL A 106 27.84 -3.19 10.82
CA VAL A 106 28.04 -2.59 9.49
C VAL A 106 26.67 -2.25 8.92
N PHE A 107 26.48 -0.97 8.59
CA PHE A 107 25.30 -0.44 7.95
C PHE A 107 25.59 -0.17 6.48
N VAL A 108 24.65 -0.52 5.60
CA VAL A 108 24.79 -0.41 4.15
C VAL A 108 23.54 0.24 3.58
N GLU A 109 23.71 1.23 2.73
CA GLU A 109 22.66 1.80 1.89
C GLU A 109 23.16 1.95 0.45
N ALA A 110 22.26 2.12 -0.51
CA ALA A 110 22.59 2.26 -1.93
C ALA A 110 21.82 3.44 -2.55
N THR A 111 22.40 4.06 -3.58
CA THR A 111 21.71 5.00 -4.45
C THR A 111 22.21 4.77 -5.86
N LEU A 112 21.36 4.17 -6.69
CA LEU A 112 21.77 3.72 -8.01
C LEU A 112 21.67 4.88 -9.01
N GLY A 113 22.66 5.03 -9.90
CA GLY A 113 22.57 5.96 -11.03
C GLY A 113 21.57 5.47 -12.08
N GLN A 114 21.14 6.37 -12.98
CA GLN A 114 20.36 5.97 -14.15
C GLN A 114 21.22 5.10 -15.08
N SER A 115 20.63 4.02 -15.61
CA SER A 115 21.24 3.23 -16.68
C SER A 115 20.56 3.54 -18.02
N GLY A 116 21.17 3.16 -19.14
CA GLY A 116 20.51 3.24 -20.46
C GLY A 116 19.51 2.10 -20.72
N ALA A 117 19.23 1.24 -19.73
CA ALA A 117 18.38 0.06 -19.88
C ALA A 117 16.96 0.34 -19.34
N ASN A 118 15.93 -0.13 -20.05
CA ASN A 118 14.54 -0.02 -19.59
C ASN A 118 14.11 -1.19 -18.68
N SER A 119 14.86 -2.30 -18.72
CA SER A 119 14.64 -3.46 -17.86
C SER A 119 15.42 -3.34 -16.54
N PRO A 120 14.96 -3.99 -15.46
CA PRO A 120 15.73 -4.09 -14.23
C PRO A 120 17.14 -4.63 -14.49
N PHE A 121 18.13 -4.09 -13.79
CA PHE A 121 19.54 -4.44 -13.91
C PHE A 121 20.15 -4.71 -12.54
N VAL A 122 21.20 -5.52 -12.47
CA VAL A 122 21.86 -5.87 -11.20
C VAL A 122 23.15 -5.08 -11.08
N ILE A 123 23.38 -4.47 -9.91
CA ILE A 123 24.67 -3.90 -9.52
C ILE A 123 25.22 -4.66 -8.33
N GLU A 124 26.47 -5.10 -8.44
CA GLU A 124 27.20 -5.83 -7.40
C GLU A 124 28.41 -5.02 -6.92
N ASP A 125 28.75 -5.19 -5.64
CA ASP A 125 29.99 -4.71 -5.03
C ASP A 125 30.31 -5.62 -3.83
N HIS A 126 31.50 -5.49 -3.22
CA HIS A 126 31.85 -6.25 -2.01
C HIS A 126 32.33 -5.33 -0.90
N ILE A 127 32.03 -5.73 0.33
CA ILE A 127 32.73 -5.22 1.51
C ILE A 127 33.78 -6.26 1.89
N ARG A 128 35.05 -5.92 1.71
CA ARG A 128 36.20 -6.76 2.02
C ARG A 128 36.69 -6.49 3.42
N PHE A 129 36.93 -7.55 4.18
CA PHE A 129 37.51 -7.55 5.52
C PHE A 129 38.87 -8.24 5.44
N ASN A 130 39.93 -7.57 5.90
CA ASN A 130 41.25 -8.16 6.03
C ASN A 130 41.63 -8.21 7.51
N THR A 131 41.71 -9.43 8.06
CA THR A 131 42.13 -9.68 9.44
C THR A 131 43.48 -10.38 9.41
N ASN A 132 44.56 -9.68 9.75
CA ASN A 132 45.94 -10.23 9.78
C ASN A 132 46.35 -10.97 8.48
N GLY A 133 45.90 -10.50 7.32
CA GLY A 133 46.18 -11.12 6.02
C GLY A 133 45.16 -12.17 5.55
N THR A 134 44.14 -12.49 6.36
CA THR A 134 42.99 -13.31 5.96
C THR A 134 41.89 -12.40 5.41
N GLU A 135 41.59 -12.56 4.12
CA GLU A 135 40.53 -11.81 3.44
C GLU A 135 39.20 -12.57 3.44
N GLN A 136 38.12 -11.87 3.75
CA GLN A 136 36.74 -12.36 3.61
C GLN A 136 35.87 -11.24 3.05
N ASP A 137 34.86 -11.60 2.26
CA ASP A 137 33.98 -10.64 1.60
C ASP A 137 32.51 -10.85 2.02
N VAL A 138 31.78 -9.75 2.06
CA VAL A 138 30.32 -9.74 2.08
C VAL A 138 29.83 -9.14 0.77
N LEU A 139 29.04 -9.89 0.02
CA LEU A 139 28.50 -9.47 -1.28
C LEU A 139 27.38 -8.44 -1.09
N LEU A 140 27.40 -7.37 -1.87
CA LEU A 140 26.33 -6.38 -1.99
C LEU A 140 25.65 -6.55 -3.34
N VAL A 141 24.33 -6.70 -3.38
CA VAL A 141 23.57 -6.83 -4.62
C VAL A 141 22.38 -5.89 -4.60
N ALA A 142 22.14 -5.13 -5.67
CA ALA A 142 20.98 -4.25 -5.81
C ALA A 142 20.38 -4.37 -7.20
N TRP A 143 19.05 -4.52 -7.26
CA TRP A 143 18.32 -4.57 -8.52
C TRP A 143 17.84 -3.17 -8.88
N GLY A 144 18.50 -2.47 -9.81
CA GLY A 144 18.10 -1.14 -10.25
C GLY A 144 16.98 -1.16 -11.29
N GLN A 145 16.05 -0.22 -11.19
CA GLN A 145 15.00 -0.01 -12.18
C GLN A 145 14.83 1.49 -12.50
N ASN A 146 14.87 1.86 -13.78
CA ASN A 146 14.53 3.21 -14.22
C ASN A 146 13.02 3.46 -14.11
N ALA A 147 12.62 4.71 -13.88
CA ALA A 147 11.22 5.11 -13.77
C ALA A 147 11.02 6.57 -14.20
N HIS A 148 9.78 6.93 -14.50
CA HIS A 148 9.34 8.32 -14.64
C HIS A 148 9.04 8.88 -13.25
N PHE A 149 9.75 9.93 -12.83
CA PHE A 149 9.60 10.51 -11.49
C PHE A 149 8.80 11.80 -11.51
N PHE A 150 7.81 11.89 -10.62
CA PHE A 150 7.08 13.13 -10.34
C PHE A 150 7.41 13.60 -8.94
N HIS A 151 8.24 14.63 -8.83
CA HIS A 151 8.51 15.32 -7.58
C HIS A 151 7.60 16.55 -7.45
N PRO A 152 7.19 16.90 -6.22
CA PRO A 152 6.32 18.05 -6.03
C PRO A 152 7.11 19.34 -6.27
N ASP A 153 6.57 20.22 -7.10
CA ASP A 153 7.13 21.54 -7.41
C ASP A 153 6.27 22.69 -6.86
N ARG A 154 5.07 22.37 -6.35
CA ARG A 154 4.11 23.32 -5.76
C ARG A 154 3.83 22.96 -4.29
N ASN A 155 3.87 23.99 -3.45
CA ASN A 155 3.61 23.90 -2.01
C ASN A 155 2.65 25.03 -1.61
N ILE A 156 1.35 24.75 -1.65
CA ILE A 156 0.31 25.73 -1.30
C ILE A 156 -0.22 25.39 0.10
N PRO A 157 -0.21 26.32 1.07
CA PRO A 157 -0.75 26.08 2.40
C PRO A 157 -2.20 25.57 2.36
N GLY A 158 -2.48 24.47 3.07
CA GLY A 158 -3.80 23.83 3.11
C GLY A 158 -4.00 22.71 2.09
N PHE A 159 -3.07 22.54 1.14
CA PHE A 159 -3.04 21.42 0.21
C PHE A 159 -1.81 20.54 0.46
N PRO A 160 -1.83 19.25 0.06
CA PRO A 160 -0.61 18.45 0.01
C PRO A 160 0.39 19.08 -0.97
N SER A 161 1.69 18.81 -0.79
CA SER A 161 2.71 19.13 -1.80
C SER A 161 2.43 18.35 -3.09
N PHE A 162 2.47 19.01 -4.24
CA PHE A 162 2.06 18.39 -5.51
C PHE A 162 2.85 18.90 -6.72
N SER A 163 2.72 18.18 -7.83
CA SER A 163 3.06 18.65 -9.18
C SER A 163 1.92 18.35 -10.14
N ILE A 164 1.75 19.19 -11.16
CA ILE A 164 0.74 18.97 -12.20
C ILE A 164 1.35 18.06 -13.27
N VAL A 165 0.76 16.88 -13.46
CA VAL A 165 1.18 15.90 -14.46
C VAL A 165 0.36 15.97 -15.74
N ALA A 166 -0.79 16.65 -15.72
CA ALA A 166 -1.59 16.96 -16.89
C ALA A 166 -2.33 18.28 -16.66
N GLY A 167 -2.15 19.24 -17.57
CA GLY A 167 -2.78 20.54 -17.53
C GLY A 167 -1.83 21.71 -17.33
N SER A 168 -0.53 21.54 -17.61
CA SER A 168 0.46 22.62 -17.58
C SER A 168 1.50 22.44 -18.68
N ASP A 169 1.80 23.51 -19.42
CA ASP A 169 2.89 23.52 -20.40
C ASP A 169 4.28 23.58 -19.73
N GLU A 170 5.35 23.53 -20.53
CA GLU A 170 6.75 23.60 -20.06
C GLU A 170 7.08 24.88 -19.28
N ASN A 171 6.28 25.94 -19.42
CA ASN A 171 6.44 27.20 -18.70
C ASN A 171 5.54 27.28 -17.45
N GLY A 172 4.79 26.22 -17.14
CA GLY A 172 3.83 26.16 -16.04
C GLY A 172 2.51 26.88 -16.31
N MET A 173 2.21 27.21 -17.57
CA MET A 173 0.92 27.81 -17.95
C MET A 173 -0.16 26.74 -18.05
N ALA A 174 -1.34 27.01 -17.49
CA ALA A 174 -2.46 26.09 -17.52
C ALA A 174 -2.95 25.81 -18.94
N ILE A 175 -3.14 24.54 -19.28
CA ILE A 175 -3.64 24.05 -20.57
C ILE A 175 -4.66 22.92 -20.36
N CYS A 176 -5.46 22.60 -21.38
CA CYS A 176 -6.27 21.39 -21.41
C CYS A 176 -5.61 20.37 -22.33
N GLU A 177 -5.22 19.22 -21.81
CA GLU A 177 -4.50 18.21 -22.58
C GLU A 177 -4.85 16.79 -22.16
N THR A 178 -4.40 15.82 -22.96
CA THR A 178 -4.36 14.42 -22.56
C THR A 178 -2.91 14.00 -22.42
N VAL A 179 -2.51 13.65 -21.19
CA VAL A 179 -1.20 13.04 -20.93
C VAL A 179 -1.35 11.53 -20.91
N HIS A 180 -0.41 10.85 -21.56
CA HIS A 180 -0.45 9.41 -21.76
C HIS A 180 0.72 8.73 -21.04
N TRP A 181 0.39 7.93 -20.03
CA TRP A 181 1.34 7.04 -19.37
C TRP A 181 1.33 5.69 -20.09
N THR A 182 2.38 5.45 -20.86
CA THR A 182 2.61 4.20 -21.59
C THR A 182 3.33 3.18 -20.71
N ASN A 183 3.23 1.88 -21.05
CA ASN A 183 3.91 0.80 -20.33
C ASN A 183 5.40 0.64 -20.75
N ASP A 184 6.13 1.74 -20.82
CA ASP A 184 7.56 1.76 -21.15
C ASP A 184 8.44 1.63 -19.89
N LEU A 185 8.11 2.39 -18.85
CA LEU A 185 8.74 2.37 -17.53
C LEU A 185 7.67 2.56 -16.45
N PRO A 186 7.94 2.15 -15.19
CA PRO A 186 7.08 2.53 -14.08
C PRO A 186 7.03 4.04 -13.86
N TYR A 187 5.97 4.49 -13.19
CA TYR A 187 5.80 5.88 -12.75
C TYR A 187 5.92 5.93 -11.23
N VAL A 188 6.74 6.84 -10.70
CA VAL A 188 7.00 6.99 -9.27
C VAL A 188 6.61 8.41 -8.85
N ILE A 189 5.65 8.51 -7.92
CA ILE A 189 5.08 9.78 -7.45
C ILE A 189 5.61 10.09 -6.05
N TYR A 190 6.19 11.27 -5.89
CA TYR A 190 6.51 11.90 -4.61
C TYR A 190 5.55 13.07 -4.37
N GLY A 191 4.98 13.15 -3.16
CA GLY A 191 3.86 14.07 -2.93
C GLY A 191 2.66 13.67 -3.82
N TYR A 192 1.92 14.65 -4.33
CA TYR A 192 0.76 14.39 -5.17
C TYR A 192 1.03 14.66 -6.66
N ALA A 193 0.67 13.71 -7.53
CA ALA A 193 0.54 13.96 -8.96
C ALA A 193 -0.88 14.49 -9.24
N VAL A 194 -1.00 15.66 -9.87
CA VAL A 194 -2.29 16.32 -10.13
C VAL A 194 -2.65 16.25 -11.61
N VAL A 195 -3.85 15.73 -11.89
CA VAL A 195 -4.53 15.90 -13.18
C VAL A 195 -5.45 17.11 -13.01
N ASP A 196 -5.09 18.23 -13.62
CA ASP A 196 -5.81 19.49 -13.44
C ASP A 196 -7.14 19.49 -14.20
N SER A 197 -7.96 20.53 -13.95
CA SER A 197 -9.22 20.76 -14.64
C SER A 197 -9.05 20.64 -16.16
N CYS A 198 -10.11 20.18 -16.85
CA CYS A 198 -10.19 19.97 -18.31
C CYS A 198 -9.15 19.03 -18.93
N SER A 199 -8.23 18.47 -18.15
CA SER A 199 -7.18 17.57 -18.62
C SER A 199 -7.50 16.11 -18.31
N THR A 200 -6.92 15.19 -19.10
CA THR A 200 -7.09 13.75 -18.96
C THR A 200 -5.75 13.07 -18.76
N LEU A 201 -5.66 12.17 -17.79
CA LEU A 201 -4.59 11.19 -17.67
C LEU A 201 -5.06 9.85 -18.22
N LEU A 202 -4.44 9.40 -19.30
CA LEU A 202 -4.64 8.07 -19.89
C LEU A 202 -3.49 7.15 -19.44
N ILE A 203 -3.81 5.96 -18.95
CA ILE A 203 -2.84 4.98 -18.47
C ILE A 203 -3.08 3.65 -19.19
N ASP A 204 -2.06 3.15 -19.88
CA ASP A 204 -2.11 1.90 -20.64
C ASP A 204 -2.14 0.64 -19.77
N PRO A 205 -2.61 -0.51 -20.31
CA PRO A 205 -2.48 -1.81 -19.66
C PRO A 205 -1.05 -2.13 -19.19
N GLY A 206 -0.96 -2.79 -18.03
CA GLY A 206 0.31 -3.24 -17.44
C GLY A 206 1.15 -2.16 -16.77
N VAL A 207 0.75 -0.88 -16.85
CA VAL A 207 1.48 0.20 -16.18
C VAL A 207 1.53 -0.01 -14.66
N ARG A 208 2.70 0.22 -14.09
CA ARG A 208 2.97 0.16 -12.65
C ARG A 208 3.20 1.57 -12.13
N VAL A 209 2.33 2.00 -11.21
CA VAL A 209 2.39 3.29 -10.53
C VAL A 209 2.78 3.05 -9.07
N TYR A 210 3.88 3.66 -8.68
CA TYR A 210 4.46 3.61 -7.35
C TYR A 210 4.29 4.96 -6.67
N VAL A 211 3.89 4.96 -5.41
CA VAL A 211 3.65 6.20 -4.67
C VAL A 211 4.44 6.18 -3.38
N HIS A 212 5.20 7.25 -3.15
CA HIS A 212 5.98 7.44 -1.93
C HIS A 212 5.07 7.73 -0.73
N GLY A 213 5.60 7.50 0.47
CA GLY A 213 4.97 7.84 1.74
C GLY A 213 4.42 9.28 1.77
N GLY A 214 3.14 9.41 2.12
CA GLY A 214 2.43 10.70 2.16
C GLY A 214 2.03 11.27 0.79
N GLY A 215 2.32 10.57 -0.30
CA GLY A 215 1.95 10.96 -1.65
C GLY A 215 0.62 10.38 -2.14
N GLY A 216 0.16 10.83 -3.31
CA GLY A 216 -1.11 10.39 -3.90
C GLY A 216 -1.28 10.80 -5.37
N LEU A 217 -2.40 10.39 -5.96
CA LEU A 217 -2.82 10.84 -7.29
C LEU A 217 -4.10 11.63 -7.14
N TRP A 218 -4.12 12.89 -7.55
CA TRP A 218 -5.26 13.78 -7.39
C TRP A 218 -5.81 14.20 -8.75
N VAL A 219 -6.97 13.66 -9.09
CA VAL A 219 -7.80 14.15 -10.18
C VAL A 219 -8.57 15.34 -9.65
N TYR A 220 -8.05 16.53 -9.93
CA TYR A 220 -8.66 17.78 -9.49
C TYR A 220 -10.00 17.98 -10.19
N ARG A 221 -10.83 18.88 -9.67
CA ARG A 221 -12.19 19.10 -10.16
C ARG A 221 -12.18 19.34 -11.67
N TYR A 222 -13.08 18.67 -12.38
CA TYR A 222 -13.19 18.67 -13.84
C TYR A 222 -12.01 18.05 -14.60
N GLY A 223 -11.01 17.48 -13.92
CA GLY A 223 -10.01 16.60 -14.52
C GLY A 223 -10.59 15.20 -14.77
N ARG A 224 -9.81 14.33 -15.42
CA ARG A 224 -10.23 12.97 -15.75
C ARG A 224 -9.10 11.96 -15.69
N ILE A 225 -9.36 10.77 -15.14
CA ILE A 225 -8.47 9.60 -15.26
C ILE A 225 -9.13 8.48 -16.06
N LEU A 226 -8.36 7.91 -16.98
CA LEU A 226 -8.66 6.72 -17.77
C LEU A 226 -7.53 5.70 -17.55
N ALA A 227 -7.67 4.86 -16.53
CA ALA A 227 -6.77 3.74 -16.29
C ALA A 227 -7.46 2.46 -16.74
N GLU A 228 -7.17 2.01 -17.95
CA GLU A 228 -7.88 0.91 -18.61
C GLU A 228 -6.92 -0.24 -18.93
N GLY A 229 -6.69 -1.10 -17.94
CA GLY A 229 -5.91 -2.32 -18.11
C GLY A 229 -6.70 -3.46 -18.73
N THR A 230 -6.07 -4.63 -18.79
CA THR A 230 -6.69 -5.91 -19.17
C THR A 230 -6.58 -6.92 -18.03
N VAL A 231 -7.27 -8.05 -18.12
CA VAL A 231 -7.15 -9.12 -17.12
C VAL A 231 -5.71 -9.64 -17.06
N GLU A 232 -5.07 -9.75 -18.23
CA GLU A 232 -3.71 -10.23 -18.38
C GLU A 232 -2.65 -9.19 -17.96
N GLU A 233 -2.96 -7.91 -18.16
CA GLU A 233 -2.07 -6.78 -17.85
C GLU A 233 -2.80 -5.71 -17.03
N PRO A 234 -3.09 -5.99 -15.74
CA PRO A 234 -3.75 -5.03 -14.88
C PRO A 234 -2.83 -3.84 -14.56
N ILE A 235 -3.42 -2.67 -14.39
CA ILE A 235 -2.69 -1.48 -13.92
C ILE A 235 -2.57 -1.55 -12.40
N THR A 236 -1.37 -1.38 -11.86
CA THR A 236 -1.13 -1.51 -10.42
C THR A 236 -0.74 -0.17 -9.79
N PHE A 237 -1.43 0.21 -8.71
CA PHE A 237 -1.09 1.33 -7.83
C PHE A 237 -0.65 0.79 -6.47
N GLN A 238 0.60 1.04 -6.08
CA GLN A 238 1.17 0.53 -4.82
C GLN A 238 2.27 1.44 -4.26
N SER A 239 2.80 1.11 -3.09
CA SER A 239 3.94 1.83 -2.50
C SER A 239 5.22 1.63 -3.32
N ASP A 240 6.09 2.63 -3.33
CA ASP A 240 7.46 2.53 -3.81
C ASP A 240 8.39 1.69 -2.91
N ARG A 241 7.90 1.23 -1.74
CA ARG A 241 8.58 0.29 -0.84
C ARG A 241 8.36 -1.15 -1.29
N LEU A 242 9.27 -1.63 -2.13
CA LEU A 242 9.17 -2.93 -2.79
C LEU A 242 9.72 -4.09 -1.97
N GLU A 243 10.27 -3.85 -0.79
CA GLU A 243 10.83 -4.93 0.00
C GLU A 243 9.71 -5.87 0.51
N PRO A 244 9.96 -7.19 0.62
CA PRO A 244 8.93 -8.17 0.98
C PRO A 244 8.15 -7.86 2.26
N ALA A 245 8.81 -7.22 3.25
CA ALA A 245 8.19 -6.81 4.51
C ALA A 245 7.12 -5.71 4.34
N TYR A 246 7.17 -4.93 3.26
CA TYR A 246 6.25 -3.82 2.97
C TYR A 246 5.21 -4.15 1.90
N ALA A 247 5.41 -5.23 1.13
CA ALA A 247 4.56 -5.63 0.01
C ALA A 247 3.06 -5.66 0.32
N GLU A 248 2.72 -5.95 1.59
CA GLU A 248 1.37 -6.15 2.09
C GLU A 248 1.03 -5.24 3.28
N LEU A 249 1.93 -4.31 3.63
CA LEU A 249 1.74 -3.38 4.74
C LEU A 249 0.78 -2.25 4.32
N PRO A 250 -0.26 -1.92 5.10
CA PRO A 250 -1.22 -0.88 4.77
C PRO A 250 -0.68 0.53 5.08
N GLY A 251 -1.31 1.57 4.51
CA GLY A 251 -1.01 2.97 4.86
C GLY A 251 0.34 3.50 4.39
N GLN A 252 0.94 2.90 3.36
CA GLN A 252 2.26 3.25 2.82
C GLN A 252 2.25 4.48 1.92
N TRP A 253 1.09 4.89 1.41
CA TRP A 253 0.86 6.10 0.63
C TRP A 253 -0.56 6.61 0.91
N ASP A 254 -0.91 7.82 0.49
CA ASP A 254 -2.16 8.45 0.89
C ASP A 254 -3.39 7.88 0.15
N ARG A 255 -3.69 8.37 -1.06
CA ARG A 255 -4.87 7.95 -1.84
C ARG A 255 -4.85 8.30 -3.31
N ILE A 256 -5.73 7.66 -4.09
CA ILE A 256 -6.25 8.24 -5.33
C ILE A 256 -7.44 9.13 -4.96
N TRP A 257 -7.29 10.43 -5.16
CA TRP A 257 -8.29 11.44 -4.82
C TRP A 257 -8.96 11.98 -6.08
N ILE A 258 -10.28 11.84 -6.19
CA ILE A 258 -11.04 12.22 -7.37
C ILE A 258 -12.09 13.25 -6.97
N ASN A 259 -12.04 14.42 -7.59
CA ASN A 259 -13.07 15.44 -7.46
C ASN A 259 -14.12 15.41 -8.57
N GLU A 260 -15.19 16.17 -8.39
CA GLU A 260 -16.37 16.20 -9.25
C GLU A 260 -16.07 16.59 -10.70
N GLY A 261 -16.90 16.06 -11.60
CA GLY A 261 -16.85 16.32 -13.04
C GLY A 261 -18.25 16.59 -13.62
N PRO A 262 -18.33 17.25 -14.79
CA PRO A 262 -19.60 17.42 -15.51
C PRO A 262 -20.09 16.09 -16.10
N ALA A 263 -21.39 16.00 -16.42
CA ALA A 263 -21.95 14.83 -17.08
C ALA A 263 -21.14 14.41 -18.33
N GLY A 264 -20.82 13.12 -18.43
CA GLY A 264 -20.03 12.54 -19.53
C GLY A 264 -18.51 12.57 -19.33
N ASN A 265 -18.02 13.17 -18.25
CA ASN A 265 -16.59 13.20 -17.90
C ASN A 265 -16.23 12.15 -16.84
N ASP A 266 -16.72 10.91 -17.02
CA ASP A 266 -16.53 9.85 -16.05
C ASP A 266 -15.04 9.45 -15.91
N ASN A 267 -14.64 9.21 -14.67
CA ASN A 267 -13.37 8.63 -14.30
C ASN A 267 -13.47 7.11 -14.36
N ARG A 268 -12.49 6.44 -14.97
CA ARG A 268 -12.57 5.01 -15.28
C ARG A 268 -11.32 4.28 -14.78
N LEU A 269 -11.53 3.32 -13.90
CA LEU A 269 -10.50 2.39 -13.43
C LEU A 269 -10.96 0.97 -13.79
N VAL A 270 -10.35 0.40 -14.82
CA VAL A 270 -10.70 -0.89 -15.41
C VAL A 270 -9.51 -1.84 -15.32
N ASN A 271 -9.69 -3.05 -14.79
CA ASN A 271 -8.62 -4.01 -14.52
C ASN A 271 -7.47 -3.38 -13.72
N VAL A 272 -7.80 -2.86 -12.54
CA VAL A 272 -6.83 -2.20 -11.67
C VAL A 272 -6.63 -2.95 -10.36
N VAL A 273 -5.40 -2.91 -9.86
CA VAL A 273 -5.05 -3.34 -8.50
C VAL A 273 -4.56 -2.13 -7.73
N ILE A 274 -5.25 -1.79 -6.64
CA ILE A 274 -4.88 -0.67 -5.76
C ILE A 274 -4.62 -1.25 -4.38
N LYS A 275 -3.41 -1.06 -3.85
CA LYS A 275 -3.06 -1.63 -2.55
C LYS A 275 -2.14 -0.77 -1.70
N ASN A 276 -2.15 -1.06 -0.41
CA ASN A 276 -1.25 -0.48 0.60
C ASN A 276 -1.46 1.02 0.87
N ALA A 277 -2.59 1.61 0.48
CA ALA A 277 -2.89 3.02 0.69
C ALA A 277 -3.38 3.33 2.12
N LEU A 278 -3.51 4.60 2.48
CA LEU A 278 -4.35 5.04 3.60
C LEU A 278 -5.81 4.89 3.19
N ILE A 279 -6.17 5.47 2.06
CA ILE A 279 -7.46 5.27 1.40
C ILE A 279 -7.20 4.84 -0.05
N GLY A 280 -7.75 3.70 -0.50
CA GLY A 280 -7.50 3.23 -1.86
C GLY A 280 -7.97 4.23 -2.91
N VAL A 281 -9.27 4.53 -2.89
CA VAL A 281 -9.88 5.58 -3.72
C VAL A 281 -10.81 6.43 -2.87
N GLN A 282 -10.65 7.75 -2.96
CA GLN A 282 -11.57 8.72 -2.41
C GLN A 282 -12.19 9.54 -3.54
N CYS A 283 -13.51 9.43 -3.71
CA CYS A 283 -14.25 10.28 -4.64
C CYS A 283 -15.17 11.23 -3.87
N GLU A 284 -14.95 12.53 -4.02
CA GLU A 284 -15.75 13.53 -3.33
C GLU A 284 -15.87 14.84 -4.10
N THR A 285 -16.95 15.56 -3.89
CA THR A 285 -17.00 16.96 -4.31
C THR A 285 -15.94 17.77 -3.57
N PHE A 286 -15.36 18.77 -4.25
CA PHE A 286 -14.22 19.54 -3.76
C PHE A 286 -14.44 20.02 -2.31
N PRO A 287 -13.62 19.55 -1.35
CA PRO A 287 -13.97 19.63 0.07
C PRO A 287 -13.93 21.05 0.64
N LEU A 288 -13.29 21.99 -0.05
CA LEU A 288 -13.22 23.38 0.38
C LEU A 288 -14.45 24.20 -0.06
N ASP A 289 -15.39 23.57 -0.76
CA ASP A 289 -16.64 24.19 -1.19
C ASP A 289 -17.84 23.37 -0.68
N PRO A 290 -18.45 23.77 0.45
CA PRO A 290 -19.48 22.99 1.14
C PRO A 290 -20.81 22.88 0.38
N ASP A 291 -21.07 23.80 -0.56
CA ASP A 291 -22.34 23.91 -1.26
C ASP A 291 -22.36 23.14 -2.58
N GLN A 292 -21.29 22.38 -2.89
CA GLN A 292 -21.19 21.62 -4.13
C GLN A 292 -22.34 20.61 -4.28
N PRO A 293 -23.02 20.56 -5.44
CA PRO A 293 -23.99 19.52 -5.73
C PRO A 293 -23.27 18.17 -5.89
N THR A 294 -24.00 17.07 -5.77
CA THR A 294 -23.47 15.74 -6.09
C THR A 294 -22.85 15.73 -7.49
N SER A 295 -21.65 15.17 -7.63
CA SER A 295 -20.96 15.07 -8.93
C SER A 295 -21.86 14.48 -10.01
N GLU A 296 -21.87 15.09 -11.20
CA GLU A 296 -22.59 14.54 -12.35
C GLU A 296 -21.83 13.38 -12.98
N ALA A 297 -20.50 13.51 -13.07
CA ALA A 297 -19.58 12.45 -13.46
C ALA A 297 -19.51 11.35 -12.39
N LYS A 298 -19.29 10.13 -12.85
CA LYS A 298 -19.15 8.94 -12.01
C LYS A 298 -17.68 8.52 -11.88
N LEU A 299 -17.44 7.70 -10.87
CA LEU A 299 -16.31 6.79 -10.84
C LEU A 299 -16.80 5.43 -11.34
N VAL A 300 -16.23 4.94 -12.44
CA VAL A 300 -16.51 3.63 -13.02
C VAL A 300 -15.40 2.67 -12.62
N LEU A 301 -15.76 1.61 -11.89
CA LEU A 301 -14.86 0.54 -11.43
C LEU A 301 -15.26 -0.76 -12.12
N ASN A 302 -14.46 -1.23 -13.08
CA ASN A 302 -14.73 -2.50 -13.73
C ASN A 302 -13.56 -3.46 -13.51
N ASN A 303 -13.82 -4.64 -12.96
CA ASN A 303 -12.77 -5.62 -12.64
C ASN A 303 -11.64 -5.02 -11.78
N ALA A 304 -12.01 -4.40 -10.65
CA ALA A 304 -11.08 -3.70 -9.77
C ALA A 304 -10.84 -4.47 -8.47
N HIS A 305 -9.60 -4.46 -7.99
CA HIS A 305 -9.21 -5.06 -6.72
C HIS A 305 -8.53 -4.01 -5.82
N ILE A 306 -9.16 -3.69 -4.69
CA ILE A 306 -8.68 -2.70 -3.74
C ILE A 306 -8.44 -3.37 -2.38
N ARG A 307 -7.23 -3.30 -1.83
CA ARG A 307 -6.90 -4.05 -0.61
C ARG A 307 -5.85 -3.40 0.27
N ASN A 308 -5.74 -3.87 1.52
CA ASN A 308 -4.73 -3.42 2.48
C ASN A 308 -4.70 -1.90 2.67
N CYS A 309 -5.85 -1.27 2.85
CA CYS A 309 -5.91 0.16 3.11
C CYS A 309 -5.98 0.41 4.63
N SER A 310 -5.20 1.33 5.20
CA SER A 310 -5.21 1.51 6.67
C SER A 310 -6.46 2.23 7.20
N ALA A 311 -7.19 2.97 6.36
CA ALA A 311 -8.49 3.55 6.68
C ALA A 311 -9.61 2.92 5.85
N ALA A 312 -9.67 3.20 4.53
CA ALA A 312 -10.78 2.72 3.70
C ALA A 312 -10.33 2.22 2.33
N GLY A 313 -10.98 1.19 1.78
CA GLY A 313 -10.77 0.80 0.39
C GLY A 313 -11.35 1.85 -0.57
N ILE A 314 -12.64 2.14 -0.40
CA ILE A 314 -13.35 3.20 -1.11
C ILE A 314 -14.01 4.12 -0.09
N LEU A 315 -13.77 5.43 -0.21
CA LEU A 315 -14.50 6.47 0.50
C LEU A 315 -15.19 7.39 -0.50
N SER A 316 -16.50 7.52 -0.39
CA SER A 316 -17.29 8.45 -1.20
C SER A 316 -17.93 9.53 -0.34
N ARG A 317 -17.87 10.78 -0.78
CA ARG A 317 -18.61 11.91 -0.21
C ARG A 317 -19.33 12.68 -1.31
N ASN A 318 -20.65 12.60 -1.35
CA ASN A 318 -21.47 13.36 -2.30
C ASN A 318 -21.09 13.07 -3.78
N TYR A 319 -20.97 11.80 -4.15
CA TYR A 319 -20.43 11.36 -5.44
C TYR A 319 -21.17 10.14 -6.02
N ARG A 320 -20.98 9.83 -7.30
CA ARG A 320 -21.61 8.69 -8.00
C ARG A 320 -20.61 7.58 -8.33
N ILE A 321 -20.97 6.33 -8.08
CA ILE A 321 -20.12 5.17 -8.37
C ILE A 321 -20.91 4.14 -9.18
N GLU A 322 -20.29 3.66 -10.25
CA GLU A 322 -20.75 2.50 -11.01
C GLU A 322 -19.67 1.42 -10.96
N SER A 323 -20.01 0.25 -10.43
CA SER A 323 -19.07 -0.83 -10.20
C SER A 323 -19.59 -2.15 -10.76
N ASN A 324 -18.77 -2.80 -11.58
CA ASN A 324 -18.98 -4.13 -12.12
C ASN A 324 -17.75 -5.00 -11.83
N ASN A 325 -17.91 -6.08 -11.09
CA ASN A 325 -16.79 -6.94 -10.68
C ASN A 325 -15.75 -6.22 -9.81
N LEU A 326 -16.06 -6.07 -8.52
CA LEU A 326 -15.22 -5.37 -7.56
C LEU A 326 -14.87 -6.27 -6.38
N LEU A 327 -13.59 -6.31 -6.03
CA LEU A 327 -13.11 -6.90 -4.79
C LEU A 327 -12.52 -5.82 -3.88
N VAL A 328 -13.06 -5.68 -2.67
CA VAL A 328 -12.49 -4.84 -1.62
C VAL A 328 -12.26 -5.65 -0.36
N GLY A 329 -11.05 -5.59 0.19
CA GLY A 329 -10.71 -6.35 1.39
C GLY A 329 -9.64 -5.74 2.27
N ASP A 330 -9.52 -6.27 3.48
CA ASP A 330 -8.47 -5.95 4.46
C ASP A 330 -8.22 -4.45 4.66
N CYS A 331 -9.26 -3.75 5.09
CA CYS A 331 -9.20 -2.32 5.37
C CYS A 331 -9.31 -2.05 6.87
N GLY A 332 -8.45 -1.18 7.41
CA GLY A 332 -8.36 -0.90 8.85
C GLY A 332 -9.63 -0.30 9.46
N GLN A 333 -10.49 0.33 8.65
CA GLN A 333 -11.82 0.76 9.05
C GLN A 333 -12.88 0.17 8.11
N TYR A 334 -13.15 0.82 6.98
CA TYR A 334 -14.23 0.43 6.07
C TYR A 334 -13.65 -0.22 4.82
N GLY A 335 -14.24 -1.29 4.31
CA GLY A 335 -13.99 -1.67 2.93
C GLY A 335 -14.52 -0.58 2.00
N VAL A 336 -15.81 -0.28 2.13
CA VAL A 336 -16.50 0.77 1.39
C VAL A 336 -17.31 1.64 2.36
N ALA A 337 -17.08 2.95 2.32
CA ALA A 337 -17.85 3.94 3.05
C ALA A 337 -18.45 4.96 2.07
N LEU A 338 -19.77 5.03 1.99
CA LEU A 338 -20.52 5.93 1.12
C LEU A 338 -21.24 6.96 1.98
N THR A 339 -20.89 8.23 1.83
CA THR A 339 -21.37 9.29 2.72
C THR A 339 -21.93 10.47 1.92
N GLY A 340 -22.92 11.16 2.48
CA GLY A 340 -23.62 12.22 1.76
C GLY A 340 -24.48 11.68 0.60
N GLY A 341 -24.55 12.44 -0.49
CA GLY A 341 -25.43 12.13 -1.62
C GLY A 341 -24.78 11.23 -2.64
N GLY A 342 -25.58 10.66 -3.54
CA GLY A 342 -25.02 9.86 -4.61
C GLY A 342 -26.02 9.03 -5.40
N GLU A 343 -25.48 8.42 -6.46
CA GLU A 343 -26.11 7.35 -7.21
C GLU A 343 -25.10 6.22 -7.30
N TYR A 344 -25.48 5.04 -6.81
CA TYR A 344 -24.57 3.92 -6.62
C TYR A 344 -25.08 2.68 -7.31
N PHE A 345 -24.28 2.11 -8.20
CA PHE A 345 -24.54 0.81 -8.79
C PHE A 345 -23.38 -0.13 -8.46
N PHE A 346 -23.68 -1.23 -7.76
CA PHE A 346 -22.72 -2.29 -7.48
C PHE A 346 -23.28 -3.62 -7.99
N ASN A 347 -22.58 -4.23 -8.94
CA ASN A 347 -22.93 -5.52 -9.49
C ASN A 347 -21.71 -6.45 -9.49
N GLN A 348 -21.90 -7.69 -9.03
CA GLN A 348 -20.84 -8.68 -8.87
C GLN A 348 -19.70 -8.14 -8.02
N PHE A 349 -19.83 -8.20 -6.70
CA PHE A 349 -18.80 -7.63 -5.84
C PHE A 349 -18.61 -8.45 -4.57
N THR A 350 -17.39 -8.47 -4.07
CA THR A 350 -17.08 -9.01 -2.76
C THR A 350 -16.45 -7.90 -1.94
N ILE A 351 -17.08 -7.55 -0.82
CA ILE A 351 -16.49 -6.67 0.20
C ILE A 351 -16.28 -7.55 1.42
N ALA A 352 -15.05 -8.00 1.62
CA ALA A 352 -14.71 -9.00 2.63
C ALA A 352 -13.55 -8.49 3.50
N ASN A 353 -13.83 -8.14 4.75
CA ASN A 353 -12.83 -7.51 5.62
C ASN A 353 -12.38 -8.43 6.76
N TYR A 354 -11.21 -9.05 6.58
CA TYR A 354 -10.56 -9.93 7.56
C TYR A 354 -9.29 -9.30 8.13
N TRP A 355 -9.32 -7.97 8.29
CA TRP A 355 -8.26 -7.16 8.88
C TRP A 355 -7.67 -7.79 10.16
N SER A 356 -6.35 -7.96 10.18
CA SER A 356 -5.63 -8.68 11.23
C SER A 356 -4.55 -7.84 11.94
N TYR A 357 -4.33 -6.59 11.54
CA TYR A 357 -3.31 -5.73 12.15
C TYR A 357 -3.77 -5.14 13.50
N GLU A 358 -5.05 -4.78 13.62
CA GLU A 358 -5.63 -4.15 14.81
C GLU A 358 -7.09 -4.59 15.01
N VAL A 359 -7.69 -4.25 16.16
CA VAL A 359 -9.12 -4.50 16.41
C VAL A 359 -9.95 -3.47 15.66
N ARG A 360 -10.85 -3.94 14.80
CA ARG A 360 -11.71 -3.10 13.97
C ARG A 360 -13.10 -2.96 14.57
N ASN A 361 -13.58 -1.72 14.72
CA ASN A 361 -14.88 -1.40 15.33
C ASN A 361 -15.94 -0.89 14.35
N THR A 362 -15.59 -0.82 13.06
CA THR A 362 -16.46 -0.38 11.98
C THR A 362 -17.00 -1.59 11.20
N PRO A 363 -18.06 -1.45 10.39
CA PRO A 363 -18.48 -2.45 9.41
C PRO A 363 -17.60 -2.40 8.14
N ALA A 364 -17.54 -3.48 7.36
CA ALA A 364 -16.88 -3.49 6.05
C ALA A 364 -17.59 -2.60 5.03
N PHE A 365 -18.91 -2.53 5.08
CA PHE A 365 -19.72 -1.62 4.27
C PHE A 365 -20.52 -0.67 5.15
N PHE A 366 -20.36 0.62 4.91
CA PHE A 366 -21.12 1.67 5.56
C PHE A 366 -21.74 2.61 4.52
N MET A 367 -23.00 2.96 4.71
CA MET A 367 -23.65 3.99 3.90
C MET A 367 -24.50 4.93 4.75
N THR A 368 -24.33 6.23 4.53
CA THR A 368 -25.11 7.30 5.17
C THR A 368 -25.36 8.42 4.17
N ASN A 369 -26.47 9.16 4.36
CA ASN A 369 -26.80 10.34 3.56
C ASN A 369 -26.25 11.65 4.16
N ALA A 370 -25.45 11.54 5.23
CA ALA A 370 -24.91 12.69 5.96
C ALA A 370 -23.37 12.73 5.93
N PHE A 371 -22.80 13.93 5.97
CA PHE A 371 -21.36 14.16 6.20
C PHE A 371 -21.13 15.55 6.81
N GLN A 372 -19.95 15.77 7.41
CA GLN A 372 -19.56 17.09 7.90
C GLN A 372 -18.75 17.83 6.83
N ASP A 373 -19.13 19.08 6.56
CA ASP A 373 -18.37 19.95 5.66
C ASP A 373 -17.14 20.59 6.35
N ILE A 374 -16.39 21.40 5.60
CA ILE A 374 -15.19 22.09 6.09
C ILE A 374 -15.46 23.06 7.25
N ASN A 375 -16.71 23.52 7.42
CA ASN A 375 -17.14 24.40 8.51
C ASN A 375 -17.68 23.60 9.71
N GLY A 376 -17.66 22.27 9.65
CA GLY A 376 -18.21 21.37 10.68
C GLY A 376 -19.74 21.29 10.67
N THR A 377 -20.40 21.79 9.64
CA THR A 377 -21.86 21.69 9.50
C THR A 377 -22.24 20.34 8.91
N VAL A 378 -23.25 19.69 9.48
CA VAL A 378 -23.78 18.43 8.95
C VAL A 378 -24.60 18.72 7.70
N GLN A 379 -24.14 18.18 6.58
CA GLN A 379 -24.79 18.20 5.29
C GLN A 379 -25.57 16.89 5.12
N ILE A 380 -26.84 16.99 4.72
CA ILE A 380 -27.72 15.85 4.44
C ILE A 380 -28.12 15.94 2.97
N ARG A 381 -27.90 14.88 2.19
CA ARG A 381 -27.98 14.89 0.72
C ARG A 381 -28.75 13.68 0.20
N ASP A 382 -29.31 13.78 -0.99
CA ASP A 382 -30.13 12.71 -1.57
C ASP A 382 -29.28 11.53 -2.07
N ILE A 383 -29.78 10.31 -1.79
CA ILE A 383 -29.30 9.07 -2.42
C ILE A 383 -30.39 8.58 -3.36
N THR A 384 -30.08 8.56 -4.65
CA THR A 384 -31.05 8.29 -5.72
C THR A 384 -30.67 7.03 -6.50
N ASN A 385 -31.66 6.34 -7.06
CA ASN A 385 -31.50 5.26 -8.05
C ASN A 385 -30.41 4.22 -7.75
N SER A 386 -30.19 3.87 -6.48
CA SER A 386 -29.02 3.08 -6.09
C SER A 386 -29.36 1.59 -5.99
N THR A 387 -28.54 0.75 -6.62
CA THR A 387 -28.74 -0.71 -6.71
C THR A 387 -27.49 -1.45 -6.25
N ILE A 388 -27.68 -2.38 -5.32
CA ILE A 388 -26.64 -3.26 -4.78
C ILE A 388 -27.06 -4.70 -5.08
N GLN A 389 -26.31 -5.36 -5.97
CA GLN A 389 -26.71 -6.66 -6.48
C GLN A 389 -25.58 -7.66 -6.72
N ASN A 390 -25.92 -8.95 -6.69
CA ASN A 390 -25.04 -10.08 -6.98
C ASN A 390 -23.75 -10.10 -6.13
N GLY A 391 -23.83 -9.60 -4.90
CA GLY A 391 -22.65 -9.33 -4.10
C GLY A 391 -22.59 -10.08 -2.77
N ILE A 392 -21.40 -10.07 -2.17
CA ILE A 392 -21.10 -10.59 -0.85
C ILE A 392 -20.52 -9.45 0.00
N ILE A 393 -21.10 -9.20 1.17
CA ILE A 393 -20.54 -8.33 2.21
C ILE A 393 -20.34 -9.18 3.47
N HIS A 394 -19.08 -9.41 3.81
CA HIS A 394 -18.69 -10.32 4.90
C HIS A 394 -17.38 -9.87 5.57
N GLY A 395 -16.95 -10.59 6.60
CA GLY A 395 -15.74 -10.28 7.36
C GLY A 395 -15.74 -10.89 8.74
N ALA A 396 -14.77 -10.49 9.56
CA ALA A 396 -14.56 -11.03 10.89
C ALA A 396 -15.60 -10.52 11.93
N ASN A 397 -16.09 -9.28 11.79
CA ASN A 397 -17.00 -8.67 12.76
C ASN A 397 -18.40 -9.28 12.65
N THR A 398 -19.18 -9.28 13.73
CA THR A 398 -20.57 -9.77 13.70
C THR A 398 -21.48 -8.91 12.83
N ASN A 399 -21.15 -7.62 12.68
CA ASN A 399 -21.83 -6.69 11.80
C ASN A 399 -20.83 -6.11 10.79
N GLU A 400 -20.98 -6.46 9.52
CA GLU A 400 -20.12 -6.00 8.41
C GLU A 400 -20.85 -5.10 7.42
N PHE A 401 -22.14 -4.90 7.62
CA PHE A 401 -22.97 -4.08 6.76
C PHE A 401 -23.89 -3.22 7.63
N GLN A 402 -23.84 -1.91 7.40
CA GLN A 402 -24.62 -0.95 8.18
C GLN A 402 -25.07 0.22 7.29
N LEU A 403 -26.34 0.58 7.46
CA LEU A 403 -26.94 1.77 6.85
C LEU A 403 -27.40 2.72 7.95
N GLU A 404 -27.00 3.99 7.87
CA GLU A 404 -27.37 5.02 8.83
C GLU A 404 -27.84 6.28 8.10
N PHE A 405 -29.14 6.40 7.91
CA PHE A 405 -29.72 7.55 7.21
C PHE A 405 -30.41 8.51 8.17
N ASP A 406 -30.14 9.80 7.97
CA ASP A 406 -30.97 10.87 8.49
C ASP A 406 -32.35 10.84 7.83
N GLN A 407 -33.40 11.04 8.63
CA GLN A 407 -34.79 10.87 8.24
C GLN A 407 -35.36 12.05 7.44
N MET A 408 -34.61 13.15 7.26
CA MET A 408 -35.05 14.28 6.44
C MET A 408 -35.19 13.92 4.95
N LEU A 409 -34.41 12.96 4.46
CA LEU A 409 -34.43 12.50 3.08
C LEU A 409 -34.52 10.97 3.04
N THR A 410 -35.40 10.45 2.18
CA THR A 410 -35.58 9.00 2.03
C THR A 410 -34.66 8.46 0.93
N PRO A 411 -33.71 7.58 1.25
CA PRO A 411 -32.81 7.01 0.26
C PRO A 411 -33.56 6.04 -0.67
N GLN A 412 -33.17 6.01 -1.94
CA GLN A 412 -33.71 5.09 -2.94
C GLN A 412 -32.74 3.93 -3.16
N LEU A 413 -32.98 2.81 -2.47
CA LEU A 413 -32.11 1.63 -2.48
C LEU A 413 -32.85 0.41 -3.00
N THR A 414 -32.17 -0.37 -3.85
CA THR A 414 -32.61 -1.68 -4.30
C THR A 414 -31.53 -2.72 -3.98
N PHE A 415 -31.92 -3.81 -3.33
CA PHE A 415 -31.05 -4.95 -3.06
C PHE A 415 -31.53 -6.17 -3.84
N GLN A 416 -30.63 -6.78 -4.63
CA GLN A 416 -30.96 -7.93 -5.46
C GLN A 416 -29.89 -9.02 -5.37
N ARG A 417 -30.24 -10.18 -4.80
CA ARG A 417 -29.29 -11.31 -4.66
C ARG A 417 -28.00 -10.87 -3.96
N VAL A 418 -28.10 -10.45 -2.71
CA VAL A 418 -26.93 -10.00 -1.92
C VAL A 418 -26.79 -10.80 -0.65
N MET A 419 -25.58 -11.25 -0.34
CA MET A 419 -25.25 -11.88 0.93
C MET A 419 -24.71 -10.83 1.91
N LEU A 420 -25.32 -10.71 3.08
CA LEU A 420 -24.97 -9.69 4.08
C LEU A 420 -24.68 -10.33 5.43
N ARG A 421 -23.51 -10.05 5.98
CA ARG A 421 -23.22 -10.28 7.41
C ARG A 421 -23.61 -9.05 8.21
N THR A 422 -24.71 -9.11 8.94
CA THR A 422 -25.26 -7.96 9.67
C THR A 422 -26.15 -8.34 10.84
N ASP A 423 -26.13 -7.53 11.89
CA ASP A 423 -27.11 -7.55 12.98
C ASP A 423 -28.29 -6.60 12.72
N GLN A 424 -28.16 -5.68 11.76
CA GLN A 424 -29.23 -4.79 11.32
C GLN A 424 -30.42 -5.62 10.78
N ASN A 425 -31.63 -5.16 11.10
CA ASN A 425 -32.84 -5.74 10.57
C ASN A 425 -32.96 -5.39 9.07
N THR A 426 -33.01 -6.40 8.22
CA THR A 426 -33.11 -6.27 6.76
C THR A 426 -34.57 -6.38 6.28
N SER A 427 -35.50 -5.80 7.03
CA SER A 427 -36.92 -5.69 6.67
C SER A 427 -37.41 -4.26 6.89
N GLY A 428 -38.42 -3.84 6.12
CA GLY A 428 -39.02 -2.51 6.21
C GLY A 428 -38.66 -1.60 5.05
N ALA A 429 -38.85 -0.29 5.21
CA ALA A 429 -38.78 0.67 4.11
C ALA A 429 -37.40 0.76 3.43
N LEU A 430 -36.31 0.58 4.18
CA LEU A 430 -34.94 0.55 3.64
C LEU A 430 -34.60 -0.77 2.91
N PHE A 431 -35.40 -1.81 3.13
CA PHE A 431 -35.21 -3.13 2.56
C PHE A 431 -36.56 -3.64 2.01
N PRO A 432 -37.06 -3.03 0.91
CA PRO A 432 -38.39 -3.34 0.39
C PRO A 432 -38.52 -4.81 -0.05
N ASP A 433 -37.42 -5.44 -0.48
CA ASP A 433 -37.38 -6.81 -0.99
C ASP A 433 -36.48 -7.73 -0.14
N PRO A 434 -36.89 -8.11 1.09
CA PRO A 434 -36.04 -8.91 1.98
C PRO A 434 -35.68 -10.30 1.43
N ASN A 435 -36.47 -10.86 0.52
CA ASN A 435 -36.20 -12.15 -0.13
C ASN A 435 -34.96 -12.14 -1.04
N ASN A 436 -34.50 -10.96 -1.43
CA ASN A 436 -33.29 -10.78 -2.22
C ASN A 436 -32.01 -10.71 -1.36
N ILE A 437 -32.15 -10.80 -0.03
CA ILE A 437 -31.05 -10.68 0.92
C ILE A 437 -30.81 -12.02 1.61
N TYR A 438 -29.62 -12.58 1.43
CA TYR A 438 -29.13 -13.76 2.13
C TYR A 438 -28.38 -13.33 3.40
N ARG A 439 -29.13 -13.13 4.48
CA ARG A 439 -28.57 -12.63 5.75
C ARG A 439 -27.81 -13.72 6.51
N ASN A 440 -26.60 -13.38 6.97
CA ASN A 440 -25.72 -14.17 7.83
C ASN A 440 -25.47 -15.61 7.33
N GLN A 441 -25.39 -15.77 6.01
CA GLN A 441 -24.96 -17.02 5.38
C GLN A 441 -23.43 -17.05 5.28
N ASP A 442 -22.88 -18.26 5.22
CA ASP A 442 -21.44 -18.45 5.10
C ASP A 442 -21.01 -18.47 3.62
N PRO A 443 -20.15 -17.53 3.17
CA PRO A 443 -19.59 -17.56 1.83
C PRO A 443 -18.61 -18.71 1.61
N SER A 444 -18.11 -19.37 2.67
CA SER A 444 -17.19 -20.51 2.59
C SER A 444 -15.99 -20.26 1.65
N PHE A 445 -15.32 -19.12 1.84
CA PHE A 445 -14.10 -18.77 1.08
C PHE A 445 -12.99 -19.82 1.27
N ARG A 446 -12.13 -20.03 0.27
CA ARG A 446 -11.03 -21.00 0.29
C ARG A 446 -10.05 -20.76 1.44
N SER A 447 -9.54 -19.53 1.56
CA SER A 447 -8.77 -19.10 2.73
C SER A 447 -8.89 -17.59 2.94
N ALA A 448 -9.90 -17.19 3.71
CA ALA A 448 -10.13 -15.78 4.05
C ALA A 448 -8.92 -15.11 4.74
N GLY A 449 -8.21 -15.86 5.60
CA GLY A 449 -7.03 -15.35 6.30
C GLY A 449 -5.81 -15.12 5.38
N ASP A 450 -5.71 -15.91 4.30
CA ASP A 450 -4.68 -15.75 3.27
C ASP A 450 -5.15 -14.87 2.10
N ARG A 451 -6.33 -14.23 2.24
CA ARG A 451 -6.96 -13.38 1.22
C ARG A 451 -7.39 -14.12 -0.05
N ASP A 452 -7.48 -15.45 0.01
CA ASP A 452 -8.09 -16.27 -1.02
C ASP A 452 -9.60 -16.32 -0.81
N LEU A 453 -10.28 -15.40 -1.50
CA LEU A 453 -11.72 -15.19 -1.44
C LEU A 453 -12.48 -15.95 -2.54
N HIS A 454 -11.84 -16.91 -3.21
CA HIS A 454 -12.54 -17.85 -4.08
C HIS A 454 -13.51 -18.71 -3.28
N LEU A 455 -14.57 -19.15 -3.94
CA LEU A 455 -15.60 -19.98 -3.33
C LEU A 455 -15.13 -21.44 -3.23
N ASN A 456 -15.50 -22.12 -2.13
CA ASN A 456 -15.42 -23.58 -2.05
C ASN A 456 -16.66 -24.24 -2.66
N ALA A 457 -16.55 -25.55 -2.97
CA ALA A 457 -17.65 -26.35 -3.51
C ALA A 457 -18.93 -26.30 -2.65
N GLY A 458 -18.79 -26.21 -1.32
CA GLY A 458 -19.93 -26.14 -0.39
C GLY A 458 -20.52 -24.74 -0.19
N SER A 459 -20.01 -23.71 -0.87
CA SER A 459 -20.39 -22.33 -0.61
C SER A 459 -21.86 -22.03 -0.85
N PHE A 460 -22.47 -21.28 0.08
CA PHE A 460 -23.80 -20.73 -0.12
C PHE A 460 -23.83 -19.70 -1.25
N ALA A 461 -22.72 -19.02 -1.56
CA ALA A 461 -22.70 -18.02 -2.62
C ALA A 461 -22.95 -18.61 -4.02
N ARG A 462 -22.76 -19.93 -4.18
CA ARG A 462 -22.88 -20.59 -5.48
C ARG A 462 -24.29 -20.58 -6.04
N ASN A 463 -24.42 -20.36 -7.34
CA ASN A 463 -25.64 -20.41 -8.15
C ASN A 463 -26.78 -19.54 -7.61
N ARG A 464 -26.44 -18.41 -6.97
CA ARG A 464 -27.40 -17.53 -6.29
C ARG A 464 -27.42 -16.10 -6.81
N SER A 465 -26.58 -15.78 -7.78
CA SER A 465 -26.62 -14.53 -8.53
C SER A 465 -27.67 -14.61 -9.64
N GLN A 466 -28.11 -13.44 -10.12
CA GLN A 466 -28.77 -13.34 -11.43
C GLN A 466 -27.73 -13.19 -12.55
N SER A 467 -28.19 -13.17 -13.81
CA SER A 467 -27.29 -12.99 -14.97
C SER A 467 -26.44 -11.73 -14.84
N SER A 468 -25.14 -11.86 -15.14
CA SER A 468 -24.20 -10.74 -15.10
C SER A 468 -24.37 -9.79 -16.30
N THR A 469 -23.83 -8.58 -16.19
CA THR A 469 -23.72 -7.61 -17.28
C THR A 469 -22.47 -7.89 -18.13
N VAL A 470 -22.38 -7.31 -19.33
CA VAL A 470 -21.18 -7.46 -20.19
C VAL A 470 -19.90 -7.02 -19.47
N ALA A 471 -19.97 -5.93 -18.70
CA ALA A 471 -18.84 -5.38 -17.95
C ALA A 471 -18.37 -6.27 -16.78
N ALA A 472 -19.24 -7.17 -16.27
CA ALA A 472 -18.90 -8.16 -15.25
C ALA A 472 -19.03 -9.60 -15.80
N PHE A 473 -18.89 -9.78 -17.12
CA PHE A 473 -19.05 -11.10 -17.74
C PHE A 473 -17.83 -12.00 -17.49
N ARG A 474 -16.66 -11.40 -17.37
CA ARG A 474 -15.46 -12.06 -16.88
C ARG A 474 -15.19 -11.65 -15.44
N ASP A 475 -14.78 -12.61 -14.64
CA ASP A 475 -14.38 -12.35 -13.26
C ASP A 475 -12.94 -11.83 -13.16
N LEU A 476 -12.43 -11.67 -11.93
CA LEU A 476 -11.09 -11.11 -11.68
C LEU A 476 -9.96 -12.03 -12.21
N ASP A 477 -10.24 -13.31 -12.40
CA ASP A 477 -9.31 -14.30 -12.96
C ASP A 477 -9.49 -14.47 -14.48
N GLY A 478 -10.42 -13.73 -15.08
CA GLY A 478 -10.75 -13.83 -16.50
C GLY A 478 -11.70 -14.97 -16.85
N VAL A 479 -12.31 -15.63 -15.85
CA VAL A 479 -13.27 -16.72 -16.06
C VAL A 479 -14.61 -16.14 -16.53
N ASP A 480 -15.14 -16.69 -17.62
CA ASP A 480 -16.48 -16.33 -18.10
C ASP A 480 -17.54 -16.82 -17.10
N ARG A 481 -18.35 -15.89 -16.60
CA ARG A 481 -19.40 -16.16 -15.61
C ARG A 481 -20.62 -16.76 -16.27
N GLY A 482 -21.27 -17.73 -15.64
CA GLY A 482 -22.40 -18.43 -16.26
C GLY A 482 -22.00 -19.47 -17.29
N SER A 483 -20.72 -19.86 -17.34
CA SER A 483 -20.25 -20.88 -18.29
C SER A 483 -20.89 -22.25 -18.07
N ASP A 484 -21.34 -22.55 -16.84
CA ASP A 484 -22.12 -23.74 -16.48
C ASP A 484 -23.65 -23.50 -16.48
N GLY A 485 -24.08 -22.31 -16.92
CA GLY A 485 -25.48 -21.88 -16.95
C GLY A 485 -26.02 -21.35 -15.62
N GLN A 486 -25.18 -21.18 -14.60
CA GLN A 486 -25.53 -20.59 -13.30
C GLN A 486 -24.55 -19.47 -12.95
N TYR A 487 -24.96 -18.51 -12.13
CA TYR A 487 -24.09 -17.40 -11.72
C TYR A 487 -23.88 -17.43 -10.20
N ASP A 488 -22.64 -17.25 -9.78
CA ASP A 488 -22.29 -17.16 -8.37
C ASP A 488 -22.37 -15.72 -7.85
N LEU A 489 -22.65 -15.55 -6.56
CA LEU A 489 -22.50 -14.25 -5.90
C LEU A 489 -21.03 -13.89 -5.75
N GLY A 490 -20.73 -12.59 -5.78
CA GLY A 490 -19.40 -12.08 -5.50
C GLY A 490 -18.56 -11.81 -6.75
N CYS A 491 -17.29 -11.49 -6.57
CA CYS A 491 -16.39 -11.12 -7.66
C CYS A 491 -15.72 -12.29 -8.41
N PHE A 492 -15.95 -13.54 -7.98
CA PHE A 492 -15.36 -14.75 -8.57
C PHE A 492 -16.44 -15.74 -8.97
N GLU A 493 -16.24 -16.41 -10.09
CA GLU A 493 -16.99 -17.59 -10.46
C GLU A 493 -16.32 -18.84 -9.86
N TYR A 494 -17.12 -19.78 -9.35
CA TYR A 494 -16.60 -21.04 -8.85
C TYR A 494 -16.10 -21.92 -10.00
N VAL A 495 -14.81 -22.28 -9.93
CA VAL A 495 -14.21 -23.31 -10.78
C VAL A 495 -13.88 -24.55 -9.92
N PRO A 496 -14.33 -25.76 -10.33
CA PRO A 496 -14.14 -27.01 -9.59
C PRO A 496 -12.72 -27.43 -9.25
#